data_AF-A0A0K9XDG1-F1
#
_entry.id   AF-A0A0K9XDG1-F1
#
_cell.length_a   1.000
_cell.length_b   1.000
_cell.length_c   1.000
_cell.angle_alpha   90.00
_cell.angle_beta   90.00
_cell.angle_gamma   90.00
#
_symmetry.space_group_name_H-M   'P 1'
#
loop_
_entity.id
_entity.type
_entity.pdbx_description
1 polymer ?
#
loop_
_entity_poly.entity_id
_entity_poly.type
_entity_poly.pdbx_seq_one_letter_code
_entity_poly.pdbx_strand_id
1 'polypeptide(L)'
;MSTPPTDTPATGRRPRPRQRLLLAIGIPVITLAVAAGSFFAFGGSESREDGRSLADACQGALSKSDLAALLGSDRLHAGQRTDAARGAGWVDRCVVQARGGASGVVELNIGWADEAQGALSRLGRSGSSQDAVNAVPIGHGWSGTVVAGGPTADAAVLLPCRGIAKSLLVSASAASLGKDAPFRDPKTVGTLARLVTGTAERAAGKLECEAVPGTSLQTLAPPPLGGDDAVPLDRAQGTCRALRGTGSGSGRAVLETAADDGPIEDCFITDGHGKRLYHLGAYYGPYARDLGADPPGEQKLTSPSGTDGKTGDSWATAGCRAFFGKARFTLTSARGENASDQDERRAQREMLTAFARDAVKRHGCTDLALPRVNPAP
;
A
#
# COMPACT_ATOMS: atom_id res chain seq x y z
N MET A 1 1.82 -18.90 95.76
CA MET A 1 1.77 -20.36 95.52
C MET A 1 2.69 -20.65 94.35
N SER A 2 3.67 -21.55 94.38
CA SER A 2 4.33 -22.30 95.44
C SER A 2 5.63 -22.79 94.80
N THR A 3 6.74 -22.52 95.47
CA THR A 3 8.03 -23.27 95.59
C THR A 3 8.72 -24.00 94.40
N PRO A 4 10.07 -24.08 94.46
CA PRO A 4 11.01 -24.61 93.44
C PRO A 4 11.17 -26.17 93.64
N PRO A 5 12.21 -26.96 93.24
CA PRO A 5 13.61 -26.66 92.88
C PRO A 5 14.35 -27.62 91.87
N THR A 6 15.67 -27.39 91.72
CA THR A 6 16.81 -28.34 91.53
C THR A 6 16.80 -29.36 90.36
N ASP A 7 17.89 -29.75 89.69
CA ASP A 7 19.33 -29.70 89.99
C ASP A 7 20.18 -29.94 88.69
N THR A 8 21.33 -29.27 88.66
CA THR A 8 22.70 -29.59 88.13
C THR A 8 22.98 -31.06 87.70
N PRO A 9 23.90 -31.43 86.75
CA PRO A 9 25.21 -30.81 86.56
C PRO A 9 25.84 -30.79 85.15
N ALA A 10 26.99 -30.12 85.13
CA ALA A 10 27.96 -29.92 84.08
C ALA A 10 28.50 -31.21 83.42
N THR A 11 28.93 -31.09 82.16
CA THR A 11 30.25 -31.56 81.74
C THR A 11 30.62 -30.90 80.41
N GLY A 12 31.78 -30.24 80.40
CA GLY A 12 32.26 -29.53 79.24
C GLY A 12 32.79 -30.44 78.14
N ARG A 13 32.80 -29.91 76.92
CA ARG A 13 33.87 -30.14 75.95
C ARG A 13 33.86 -29.01 74.93
N ARG A 14 34.90 -28.18 74.96
CA ARG A 14 35.28 -27.33 73.81
C ARG A 14 35.83 -28.25 72.73
N PRO A 15 35.45 -28.02 71.47
CA PRO A 15 36.45 -27.66 70.48
C PRO A 15 36.06 -26.38 69.72
N ARG A 16 37.04 -25.48 69.61
CA ARG A 16 37.08 -24.42 68.59
C ARG A 16 37.45 -25.06 67.23
N PRO A 17 37.68 -24.27 66.18
CA PRO A 17 36.76 -23.49 65.35
C PRO A 17 36.89 -23.96 63.87
N ARG A 18 36.27 -23.24 62.93
CA ARG A 18 36.45 -23.33 61.45
C ARG A 18 35.61 -24.40 60.72
N GLN A 19 34.35 -24.06 60.46
CA GLN A 19 33.64 -24.48 59.25
C GLN A 19 32.34 -23.67 59.10
N ARG A 20 32.48 -22.36 58.87
CA ARG A 20 31.38 -21.49 58.43
C ARG A 20 31.90 -20.49 57.42
N LEU A 21 32.35 -20.98 56.26
CA LEU A 21 32.65 -20.12 55.11
C LEU A 21 32.67 -20.87 53.78
N LEU A 22 31.71 -21.76 53.53
CA LEU A 22 31.51 -22.36 52.20
C LEU A 22 30.03 -22.50 51.82
N LEU A 23 29.17 -21.64 52.35
CA LEU A 23 27.72 -21.62 52.08
C LEU A 23 27.17 -20.22 51.79
N ALA A 24 28.04 -19.30 51.34
CA ALA A 24 27.67 -17.91 51.04
C ALA A 24 28.04 -17.45 49.62
N ILE A 25 28.53 -18.34 48.75
CA ILE A 25 28.88 -18.01 47.35
C ILE A 25 28.04 -18.80 46.32
N GLY A 26 27.43 -19.93 46.69
CA GLY A 26 26.63 -20.74 45.76
C GLY A 26 25.20 -20.24 45.50
N ILE A 27 24.59 -19.53 46.46
CA ILE A 27 23.20 -19.08 46.36
C ILE A 27 23.02 -17.92 45.34
N PRO A 28 23.86 -16.87 45.28
CA PRO A 28 23.65 -15.78 44.32
C PRO A 28 23.90 -16.19 42.86
N VAL A 29 24.74 -17.20 42.61
CA VAL A 29 25.01 -17.69 41.24
C VAL A 29 23.85 -18.53 40.70
N ILE A 30 23.18 -19.32 41.56
CA ILE A 30 22.01 -20.12 41.16
C ILE A 30 20.79 -19.23 40.92
N THR A 31 20.56 -18.19 41.74
CA THR A 31 19.47 -17.23 41.47
C THR A 31 19.70 -16.40 40.21
N LEU A 32 20.95 -16.01 39.88
CA LEU A 32 21.24 -15.36 38.61
C LEU A 32 21.04 -16.28 37.41
N ALA A 33 21.42 -17.56 37.51
CA ALA A 33 21.23 -18.54 36.45
C ALA A 33 19.74 -18.92 36.24
N VAL A 34 18.95 -19.00 37.31
CA VAL A 34 17.50 -19.21 37.23
C VAL A 34 16.77 -17.97 36.71
N ALA A 35 17.22 -16.77 37.07
CA ALA A 35 16.68 -15.52 36.52
C ALA A 35 17.02 -15.33 35.03
N ALA A 36 18.26 -15.67 34.61
CA ALA A 36 18.64 -15.65 33.20
C ALA A 36 17.92 -16.74 32.39
N GLY A 37 17.80 -17.96 32.93
CA GLY A 37 17.09 -19.07 32.29
C GLY A 37 15.59 -18.80 32.15
N SER A 38 14.97 -18.16 33.14
CA SER A 38 13.57 -17.74 33.07
C SER A 38 13.37 -16.55 32.13
N PHE A 39 14.29 -15.57 32.08
CA PHE A 39 14.21 -14.49 31.08
C PHE A 39 14.35 -15.02 29.65
N PHE A 40 15.20 -16.02 29.40
CA PHE A 40 15.28 -16.71 28.10
C PHE A 40 14.07 -17.62 27.82
N ALA A 41 13.48 -18.25 28.84
CA ALA A 41 12.30 -19.10 28.69
C ALA A 41 10.99 -18.29 28.47
N PHE A 42 10.84 -17.15 29.15
CA PHE A 42 9.65 -16.28 29.05
C PHE A 42 9.77 -15.20 27.96
N GLY A 43 10.96 -14.64 27.71
CA GLY A 43 11.18 -13.82 26.50
C GLY A 43 11.13 -14.64 25.21
N GLY A 44 11.43 -15.94 25.31
CA GLY A 44 11.26 -16.92 24.25
C GLY A 44 9.79 -17.28 23.96
N SER A 45 8.88 -17.21 24.93
CA SER A 45 7.48 -17.58 24.71
C SER A 45 6.75 -16.52 23.88
N GLU A 46 6.91 -15.23 24.20
CA GLU A 46 6.27 -14.14 23.45
C GLU A 46 6.78 -14.09 22.01
N SER A 47 8.11 -14.22 21.80
CA SER A 47 8.69 -14.25 20.45
C SER A 47 8.27 -15.47 19.63
N ARG A 48 7.99 -16.61 20.28
CA ARG A 48 7.50 -17.84 19.65
C ARG A 48 6.00 -17.79 19.35
N GLU A 49 5.23 -17.02 20.10
CA GLU A 49 3.81 -16.72 19.80
C GLU A 49 3.70 -15.73 18.65
N ASP A 50 4.50 -14.66 18.67
CA ASP A 50 4.58 -13.67 17.59
C ASP A 50 4.98 -14.34 16.26
N GLY A 51 6.00 -15.21 16.27
CA GLY A 51 6.42 -15.97 15.09
C GLY A 51 5.34 -16.92 14.55
N ARG A 52 4.56 -17.58 15.43
CA ARG A 52 3.44 -18.43 15.02
C ARG A 52 2.27 -17.62 14.45
N SER A 53 1.93 -16.49 15.08
CA SER A 53 0.88 -15.60 14.59
C SER A 53 1.13 -15.12 13.16
N LEU A 54 2.38 -14.78 12.83
CA LEU A 54 2.78 -14.37 11.48
C LEU A 54 2.80 -15.53 10.47
N ALA A 55 3.20 -16.73 10.91
CA ALA A 55 3.20 -17.92 10.05
C ALA A 55 1.79 -18.34 9.65
N ASP A 56 0.82 -18.15 10.54
CA ASP A 56 -0.59 -18.46 10.27
C ASP A 56 -1.30 -17.32 9.52
N ALA A 57 -0.84 -16.07 9.70
CA ALA A 57 -1.40 -14.90 9.04
C ALA A 57 -1.28 -14.97 7.52
N CYS A 58 -2.39 -14.69 6.83
CA CYS A 58 -2.51 -14.77 5.37
C CYS A 58 -2.05 -16.14 4.87
N GLN A 59 -2.36 -17.18 5.66
CA GLN A 59 -1.99 -18.56 5.43
C GLN A 59 -0.47 -18.77 5.29
N GLY A 60 0.36 -17.84 5.79
CA GLY A 60 1.82 -17.84 5.65
C GLY A 60 2.33 -17.16 4.39
N ALA A 61 1.55 -16.28 3.76
CA ALA A 61 1.98 -15.51 2.58
C ALA A 61 2.80 -14.26 2.94
N LEU A 62 3.12 -14.00 4.22
CA LEU A 62 3.78 -12.78 4.68
C LEU A 62 5.29 -12.93 4.89
N SER A 63 6.08 -11.92 4.49
CA SER A 63 7.55 -11.93 4.62
C SER A 63 7.91 -11.27 5.94
N LYS A 64 8.42 -12.05 6.91
CA LYS A 64 8.80 -11.49 8.22
C LYS A 64 9.91 -10.43 8.08
N SER A 65 10.88 -10.67 7.20
CA SER A 65 12.00 -9.74 6.99
C SER A 65 11.56 -8.42 6.35
N ASP A 66 10.69 -8.46 5.34
CA ASP A 66 10.19 -7.22 4.73
C ASP A 66 9.25 -6.47 5.68
N LEU A 67 8.42 -7.18 6.45
CA LEU A 67 7.59 -6.55 7.49
C LEU A 67 8.45 -5.89 8.57
N ALA A 68 9.51 -6.56 9.03
CA ALA A 68 10.40 -6.03 10.06
C ALA A 68 11.17 -4.81 9.56
N ALA A 69 11.66 -4.86 8.31
CA ALA A 69 12.31 -3.73 7.65
C ALA A 69 11.35 -2.55 7.46
N LEU A 70 10.12 -2.80 7.02
CA LEU A 70 9.11 -1.77 6.77
C LEU A 70 8.62 -1.10 8.06
N LEU A 71 8.43 -1.89 9.11
CA LEU A 71 7.91 -1.43 10.40
C LEU A 71 9.03 -1.00 11.38
N GLY A 72 10.29 -1.19 11.03
CA GLY A 72 11.44 -0.90 11.89
C GLY A 72 11.45 -1.69 13.20
N SER A 73 10.88 -2.90 13.22
CA SER A 73 10.80 -3.74 14.41
C SER A 73 10.78 -5.22 14.09
N ASP A 74 11.58 -6.01 14.82
CA ASP A 74 11.56 -7.47 14.75
C ASP A 74 10.43 -8.10 15.60
N ARG A 75 9.80 -7.29 16.46
CA ARG A 75 8.68 -7.69 17.32
C ARG A 75 7.37 -7.37 16.61
N LEU A 76 6.89 -8.36 15.88
CA LEU A 76 5.75 -8.24 14.99
C LEU A 76 4.64 -9.17 15.44
N HIS A 77 3.42 -8.65 15.46
CA HIS A 77 2.24 -9.40 15.85
C HIS A 77 1.18 -9.33 14.76
N ALA A 78 0.64 -10.47 14.35
CA ALA A 78 -0.51 -10.51 13.47
C ALA A 78 -1.81 -10.45 14.29
N GLY A 79 -2.63 -9.44 14.04
CA GLY A 79 -3.97 -9.32 14.61
C GLY A 79 -4.91 -10.42 14.11
N GLN A 80 -6.01 -10.64 14.84
CA GLN A 80 -7.00 -11.65 14.49
C GLN A 80 -7.60 -11.40 13.10
N ARG A 81 -7.78 -12.50 12.36
CA ARG A 81 -8.52 -12.55 11.10
C ARG A 81 -9.94 -12.01 11.34
N THR A 82 -10.33 -10.98 10.61
CA THR A 82 -11.72 -10.49 10.64
C THR A 82 -12.49 -11.08 9.46
N ASP A 83 -13.63 -11.71 9.74
CA ASP A 83 -14.49 -12.31 8.70
C ASP A 83 -15.12 -11.26 7.75
N ALA A 84 -15.05 -9.97 8.12
CA ALA A 84 -15.50 -8.84 7.31
C ALA A 84 -14.91 -8.81 5.89
N ALA A 85 -13.71 -9.37 5.69
CA ALA A 85 -13.06 -9.46 4.39
C ALA A 85 -13.87 -10.28 3.37
N ARG A 86 -14.52 -11.36 3.81
CA ARG A 86 -15.30 -12.24 2.91
C ARG A 86 -16.54 -11.54 2.35
N GLY A 87 -17.15 -10.65 3.11
CA GLY A 87 -18.32 -9.88 2.68
C GLY A 87 -18.04 -8.94 1.50
N ALA A 88 -16.76 -8.59 1.27
CA ALA A 88 -16.31 -7.72 0.18
C ALA A 88 -15.57 -8.49 -0.93
N GLY A 89 -15.72 -9.81 -1.00
CA GLY A 89 -15.11 -10.65 -2.05
C GLY A 89 -13.60 -10.89 -1.90
N TRP A 90 -13.02 -10.59 -0.74
CA TRP A 90 -11.63 -10.88 -0.44
C TRP A 90 -11.48 -12.28 0.17
N VAL A 91 -10.44 -13.01 -0.25
CA VAL A 91 -10.11 -14.36 0.23
C VAL A 91 -9.50 -14.30 1.62
N ASP A 92 -8.59 -13.35 1.85
CA ASP A 92 -7.93 -13.15 3.13
C ASP A 92 -7.63 -11.68 3.42
N ARG A 93 -7.55 -11.36 4.71
CA ARG A 93 -7.17 -10.04 5.23
C ARG A 93 -6.37 -10.20 6.51
N CYS A 94 -5.22 -9.53 6.56
CA CYS A 94 -4.28 -9.65 7.67
C CYS A 94 -3.83 -8.27 8.11
N VAL A 95 -3.71 -8.09 9.42
CA VAL A 95 -3.19 -6.86 10.00
C VAL A 95 -1.97 -7.23 10.83
N VAL A 96 -0.83 -6.64 10.53
CA VAL A 96 0.43 -6.82 11.26
C VAL A 96 0.78 -5.51 11.94
N GLN A 97 1.13 -5.58 13.21
CA GLN A 97 1.51 -4.44 14.02
C GLN A 97 2.89 -4.66 14.63
N ALA A 98 3.71 -3.61 14.67
CA ALA A 98 4.95 -3.62 15.42
C ALA A 98 4.68 -3.36 16.92
N ARG A 99 5.47 -4.03 17.77
CA ARG A 99 5.52 -3.82 19.22
C ARG A 99 6.87 -3.23 19.62
N GLY A 100 6.87 -2.38 20.65
CA GLY A 100 8.10 -2.03 21.38
C GLY A 100 8.97 -0.92 20.81
N GLY A 101 8.42 0.09 20.12
CA GLY A 101 9.15 1.34 19.84
C GLY A 101 8.70 2.05 18.58
N ALA A 102 8.85 1.40 17.43
CA ALA A 102 8.25 1.87 16.18
C ALA A 102 6.78 1.46 16.17
N SER A 103 5.89 2.45 16.17
CA SER A 103 4.45 2.24 16.07
C SER A 103 4.11 2.25 14.58
N GLY A 104 3.75 1.11 14.02
CA GLY A 104 3.37 1.00 12.62
C GLY A 104 2.46 -0.19 12.39
N VAL A 105 1.63 -0.11 11.36
CA VAL A 105 0.68 -1.14 10.98
C VAL A 105 0.78 -1.41 9.49
N VAL A 106 0.72 -2.68 9.11
CA VAL A 106 0.53 -3.11 7.73
C VAL A 106 -0.76 -3.92 7.65
N GLU A 107 -1.66 -3.51 6.80
CA GLU A 107 -2.82 -4.31 6.40
C GLU A 107 -2.58 -4.92 5.03
N LEU A 108 -2.81 -6.22 4.86
CA LEU A 108 -2.76 -6.90 3.57
C LEU A 108 -4.13 -7.50 3.24
N ASN A 109 -4.50 -7.43 1.96
CA ASN A 109 -5.71 -8.05 1.42
C ASN A 109 -5.33 -8.92 0.22
N ILE A 110 -5.88 -10.12 0.16
CA ILE A 110 -5.65 -11.10 -0.92
C ILE A 110 -7.02 -11.51 -1.45
N GLY A 111 -7.26 -11.43 -2.75
CA GLY A 111 -8.54 -11.78 -3.35
C GLY A 111 -8.49 -11.94 -4.86
N TRP A 112 -9.58 -12.40 -5.46
CA TRP A 112 -9.72 -12.45 -6.91
C TRP A 112 -10.16 -11.09 -7.43
N ALA A 113 -9.53 -10.61 -8.49
CA ALA A 113 -9.72 -9.26 -9.00
C ALA A 113 -11.14 -8.98 -9.51
N ASP A 114 -11.86 -10.00 -9.98
CA ASP A 114 -13.27 -9.92 -10.42
C ASP A 114 -14.26 -9.91 -9.25
N GLU A 115 -13.89 -10.47 -8.10
CA GLU A 115 -14.72 -10.58 -6.89
C GLU A 115 -14.44 -9.46 -5.88
N ALA A 116 -13.19 -9.00 -5.78
CA ALA A 116 -12.75 -8.03 -4.79
C ALA A 116 -13.40 -6.65 -4.99
N GLN A 117 -14.15 -6.21 -3.98
CA GLN A 117 -14.76 -4.88 -3.94
C GLN A 117 -13.83 -3.88 -3.23
N GLY A 118 -13.85 -2.63 -3.68
CA GLY A 118 -13.09 -1.54 -3.05
C GLY A 118 -11.58 -1.66 -3.25
N ALA A 119 -11.13 -2.31 -4.32
CA ALA A 119 -9.74 -2.27 -4.77
C ALA A 119 -9.16 -0.84 -4.80
N LEU A 120 -9.93 0.16 -5.24
CA LEU A 120 -9.48 1.55 -5.26
C LEU A 120 -9.33 2.14 -3.85
N SER A 121 -10.29 1.89 -2.95
CA SER A 121 -10.20 2.37 -1.56
C SER A 121 -9.08 1.69 -0.77
N ARG A 122 -8.68 0.47 -1.16
CA ARG A 122 -7.47 -0.19 -0.62
C ARG A 122 -6.16 0.43 -1.08
N LEU A 123 -6.18 1.32 -2.07
CA LEU A 123 -5.04 2.17 -2.44
C LEU A 123 -5.12 3.57 -1.82
N GLY A 124 -5.92 3.73 -0.76
CA GLY A 124 -6.10 5.03 -0.10
C GLY A 124 -6.85 6.05 -0.95
N ARG A 125 -7.60 5.60 -1.97
CA ARG A 125 -8.30 6.47 -2.94
C ARG A 125 -9.81 6.37 -2.80
N SER A 126 -10.46 7.52 -2.66
CA SER A 126 -11.91 7.67 -2.83
C SER A 126 -12.18 8.42 -4.14
N GLY A 127 -12.75 7.73 -5.13
CA GLY A 127 -13.07 8.33 -6.42
C GLY A 127 -11.84 8.78 -7.23
N SER A 128 -12.03 9.80 -8.06
CA SER A 128 -11.12 10.15 -9.17
C SER A 128 -10.26 11.40 -8.98
N SER A 129 -10.42 12.21 -7.93
CA SER A 129 -10.18 13.66 -8.12
C SER A 129 -9.34 14.44 -7.10
N GLN A 130 -9.50 14.32 -5.77
CA GLN A 130 -9.09 15.48 -4.91
C GLN A 130 -7.83 15.27 -4.07
N ASP A 131 -7.63 14.09 -3.47
CA ASP A 131 -6.45 13.82 -2.62
C ASP A 131 -5.48 12.81 -3.25
N ALA A 132 -5.68 12.50 -4.53
CA ALA A 132 -4.84 11.54 -5.24
C ALA A 132 -3.38 12.02 -5.26
N VAL A 133 -2.46 11.17 -4.81
CA VAL A 133 -1.02 11.30 -5.10
C VAL A 133 -0.70 10.38 -6.26
N ASN A 134 0.31 10.72 -7.08
CA ASN A 134 0.65 9.91 -8.25
C ASN A 134 0.89 8.44 -7.89
N ALA A 135 0.29 7.56 -8.67
CA ALA A 135 0.59 6.14 -8.75
C ALA A 135 1.98 5.97 -9.40
N VAL A 136 2.91 5.37 -8.66
CA VAL A 136 4.20 4.96 -9.18
C VAL A 136 4.10 3.49 -9.58
N PRO A 137 4.32 3.12 -10.85
CA PRO A 137 4.34 1.71 -11.22
C PRO A 137 5.50 1.01 -10.51
N ILE A 138 5.28 -0.21 -10.04
CA ILE A 138 6.33 -1.05 -9.43
C ILE A 138 7.41 -1.37 -10.46
N GLY A 139 7.01 -1.52 -11.74
CA GLY A 139 7.90 -1.86 -12.84
C GLY A 139 8.44 -3.28 -12.75
N HIS A 140 9.56 -3.55 -13.41
CA HIS A 140 10.24 -4.86 -13.33
C HIS A 140 9.36 -6.05 -13.75
N GLY A 141 8.41 -5.82 -14.66
CA GLY A 141 7.44 -6.84 -15.12
C GLY A 141 6.28 -7.08 -14.17
N TRP A 142 6.17 -6.34 -13.07
CA TRP A 142 5.00 -6.37 -12.19
C TRP A 142 3.91 -5.42 -12.67
N SER A 143 2.69 -5.94 -12.83
CA SER A 143 1.48 -5.13 -12.99
C SER A 143 1.00 -4.65 -11.62
N GLY A 144 1.70 -3.68 -11.06
CA GLY A 144 1.38 -3.13 -9.75
C GLY A 144 1.76 -1.68 -9.60
N THR A 145 1.21 -1.05 -8.57
CA THR A 145 1.42 0.36 -8.27
C THR A 145 1.68 0.59 -6.79
N VAL A 146 2.39 1.66 -6.48
CA VAL A 146 2.50 2.23 -5.14
C VAL A 146 1.96 3.65 -5.15
N VAL A 147 1.18 3.99 -4.13
CA VAL A 147 0.65 5.31 -3.83
C VAL A 147 1.21 5.65 -2.44
N ALA A 148 1.96 6.73 -2.32
CA ALA A 148 2.69 7.03 -1.08
C ALA A 148 2.67 8.53 -0.77
N GLY A 149 2.41 8.87 0.49
CA GLY A 149 2.33 10.26 0.94
C GLY A 149 2.43 10.38 2.46
N GLY A 150 3.48 11.04 2.93
CA GLY A 150 3.63 11.35 4.36
C GLY A 150 3.79 10.08 5.21
N PRO A 151 2.90 9.84 6.20
CA PRO A 151 2.99 8.70 7.11
C PRO A 151 2.37 7.40 6.57
N THR A 152 1.73 7.43 5.39
CA THR A 152 1.06 6.26 4.81
C THR A 152 1.52 5.96 3.39
N ALA A 153 1.47 4.68 3.02
CA ALA A 153 1.62 4.23 1.65
C ALA A 153 0.79 2.97 1.42
N ASP A 154 0.23 2.89 0.22
CA ASP A 154 -0.54 1.78 -0.26
C ASP A 154 0.11 1.21 -1.51
N ALA A 155 0.09 -0.10 -1.65
CA ALA A 155 0.61 -0.78 -2.82
C ALA A 155 -0.33 -1.90 -3.23
N ALA A 156 -0.40 -2.17 -4.53
CA ALA A 156 -1.17 -3.30 -5.01
C ALA A 156 -0.55 -3.91 -6.27
N VAL A 157 -0.75 -5.21 -6.42
CA VAL A 157 -0.28 -6.02 -7.54
C VAL A 157 -1.45 -6.84 -8.07
N LEU A 158 -1.58 -6.83 -9.39
CA LEU A 158 -2.53 -7.65 -10.13
C LEU A 158 -1.74 -8.73 -10.89
N LEU A 159 -2.04 -10.00 -10.61
CA LEU A 159 -1.38 -11.14 -11.23
C LEU A 159 -2.37 -11.95 -12.08
N PRO A 160 -2.23 -11.97 -13.42
CA PRO A 160 -2.99 -12.90 -14.24
C PRO A 160 -2.58 -14.34 -13.96
N CYS A 161 -3.55 -15.22 -13.77
CA CYS A 161 -3.31 -16.65 -13.64
C CYS A 161 -3.40 -17.31 -15.02
N ARG A 162 -2.42 -18.13 -15.39
CA ARG A 162 -2.48 -18.95 -16.61
C ARG A 162 -3.45 -20.11 -16.41
N GLY A 163 -4.08 -20.53 -17.51
CA GLY A 163 -5.00 -21.67 -17.53
C GLY A 163 -6.39 -21.41 -16.92
N ILE A 164 -6.58 -20.30 -16.19
CA ILE A 164 -7.88 -19.89 -15.65
C ILE A 164 -8.17 -18.42 -16.00
N ALA A 165 -9.43 -18.09 -16.25
CA ALA A 165 -9.87 -16.72 -16.55
C ALA A 165 -10.02 -15.88 -15.27
N LYS A 166 -9.01 -15.91 -14.39
CA LYS A 166 -8.97 -15.18 -13.12
C LYS A 166 -7.67 -14.42 -12.96
N SER A 167 -7.68 -13.41 -12.11
CA SER A 167 -6.47 -12.68 -11.73
C SER A 167 -6.47 -12.46 -10.23
N LEU A 168 -5.31 -12.65 -9.61
CA LEU A 168 -5.12 -12.42 -8.19
C LEU A 168 -4.84 -10.94 -7.95
N LEU A 169 -5.55 -10.33 -7.02
CA LEU A 169 -5.31 -8.99 -6.51
C LEU A 169 -4.76 -9.09 -5.09
N VAL A 170 -3.57 -8.52 -4.89
CA VAL A 170 -2.98 -8.35 -3.56
C VAL A 170 -2.74 -6.88 -3.33
N SER A 171 -3.23 -6.36 -2.21
CA SER A 171 -2.95 -5.00 -1.77
C SER A 171 -2.36 -4.98 -0.36
N ALA A 172 -1.55 -3.96 -0.10
CA ALA A 172 -0.97 -3.69 1.20
C ALA A 172 -1.13 -2.19 1.50
N SER A 173 -1.60 -1.87 2.70
CA SER A 173 -1.62 -0.51 3.26
C SER A 173 -0.66 -0.48 4.44
N ALA A 174 0.27 0.45 4.45
CA ALA A 174 1.24 0.62 5.50
C ALA A 174 1.13 2.02 6.08
N ALA A 175 1.07 2.11 7.40
CA ALA A 175 1.08 3.36 8.13
C ALA A 175 2.18 3.35 9.18
N SER A 176 2.99 4.40 9.18
CA SER A 176 3.89 4.73 10.27
C SER A 176 3.20 5.72 11.19
N LEU A 177 3.18 5.41 12.49
CA LEU A 177 2.66 6.29 13.53
C LEU A 177 3.78 7.17 14.12
N GLY A 178 5.00 7.08 13.58
CA GLY A 178 6.09 8.02 13.87
C GLY A 178 5.84 9.40 13.24
N LYS A 179 6.62 10.40 13.66
CA LYS A 179 6.55 11.76 13.11
C LYS A 179 7.29 11.90 11.77
N ASP A 180 8.08 10.91 11.40
CA ASP A 180 8.82 10.89 10.14
C ASP A 180 7.87 10.57 8.97
N ALA A 181 8.25 11.00 7.76
CA ALA A 181 7.55 10.66 6.53
C ALA A 181 8.33 9.55 5.79
N PRO A 182 8.36 8.31 6.30
CA PRO A 182 9.28 7.28 5.82
C PRO A 182 8.99 6.90 4.36
N PHE A 183 7.76 7.10 3.89
CA PHE A 183 7.35 6.85 2.52
C PHE A 183 7.79 7.92 1.51
N ARG A 184 8.75 8.78 1.89
CA ARG A 184 9.55 9.61 0.98
C ARG A 184 10.92 9.01 0.67
N ASP A 185 11.37 8.02 1.43
CA ASP A 185 12.62 7.33 1.17
C ASP A 185 12.42 6.22 0.12
N PRO A 186 13.17 6.23 -1.00
CA PRO A 186 13.03 5.21 -2.05
C PRO A 186 13.25 3.77 -1.58
N LYS A 187 14.04 3.54 -0.52
CA LYS A 187 14.24 2.20 0.04
C LYS A 187 13.02 1.72 0.81
N THR A 188 12.37 2.61 1.56
CA THR A 188 11.13 2.29 2.28
C THR A 188 9.99 1.97 1.30
N VAL A 189 9.81 2.81 0.27
CA VAL A 189 8.82 2.57 -0.80
C VAL A 189 9.14 1.25 -1.54
N GLY A 190 10.41 0.99 -1.85
CA GLY A 190 10.84 -0.28 -2.43
C GLY A 190 10.59 -1.49 -1.54
N THR A 191 10.67 -1.33 -0.21
CA THR A 191 10.39 -2.40 0.76
C THR A 191 8.90 -2.75 0.79
N LEU A 192 8.00 -1.75 0.72
CA LEU A 192 6.57 -2.00 0.56
C LEU A 192 6.26 -2.72 -0.77
N ALA A 193 6.89 -2.30 -1.86
CA ALA A 193 6.74 -2.94 -3.17
C ALA A 193 7.21 -4.42 -3.13
N ARG A 194 8.35 -4.72 -2.50
CA ARG A 194 8.81 -6.09 -2.27
C ARG A 194 7.84 -6.90 -1.42
N LEU A 195 7.31 -6.32 -0.35
CA LEU A 195 6.36 -6.98 0.53
C LEU A 195 5.11 -7.42 -0.24
N VAL A 196 4.50 -6.52 -1.03
CA VAL A 196 3.28 -6.84 -1.79
C VAL A 196 3.54 -7.83 -2.92
N THR A 197 4.64 -7.69 -3.67
CA THR A 197 5.00 -8.59 -4.78
C THR A 197 5.36 -9.99 -4.29
N GLY A 198 6.18 -10.09 -3.24
CA GLY A 198 6.52 -11.38 -2.61
C GLY A 198 5.35 -12.03 -1.89
N THR A 199 4.36 -11.25 -1.41
CA THR A 199 3.09 -11.79 -0.91
C THR A 199 2.24 -12.34 -2.06
N ALA A 200 2.16 -11.61 -3.17
CA ALA A 200 1.39 -12.02 -4.35
C ALA A 200 1.92 -13.32 -4.95
N GLU A 201 3.24 -13.49 -5.08
CA GLU A 201 3.86 -14.74 -5.56
C GLU A 201 3.51 -15.94 -4.67
N ARG A 202 3.63 -15.78 -3.35
CA ARG A 202 3.32 -16.86 -2.39
C ARG A 202 1.83 -17.16 -2.30
N ALA A 203 0.98 -16.15 -2.42
CA ALA A 203 -0.46 -16.32 -2.49
C ALA A 203 -0.87 -17.04 -3.78
N ALA A 204 -0.25 -16.70 -4.92
CA ALA A 204 -0.51 -17.36 -6.19
C ALA A 204 -0.21 -18.86 -6.11
N GLY A 205 0.95 -19.25 -5.54
CA GLY A 205 1.28 -20.67 -5.34
C GLY A 205 0.29 -21.44 -4.45
N LYS A 206 -0.27 -20.80 -3.42
CA LYS A 206 -1.26 -21.43 -2.51
C LYS A 206 -2.65 -21.53 -3.11
N LEU A 207 -3.01 -20.58 -3.95
CA LEU A 207 -4.30 -20.52 -4.64
C LEU A 207 -4.26 -21.22 -6.00
N GLU A 208 -3.20 -21.98 -6.28
CA GLU A 208 -2.99 -22.71 -7.54
C GLU A 208 -3.13 -21.81 -8.78
N CYS A 209 -2.76 -20.54 -8.62
CA CYS A 209 -2.71 -19.54 -9.69
C CYS A 209 -1.33 -19.59 -10.33
N GLU A 210 -1.24 -20.13 -11.55
CA GLU A 210 0.01 -20.15 -12.32
C GLU A 210 0.28 -18.74 -12.91
N ALA A 211 0.75 -17.82 -12.07
CA ALA A 211 1.13 -16.47 -12.48
C ALA A 211 2.59 -16.39 -12.94
N VAL A 212 2.89 -15.38 -13.77
CA VAL A 212 4.28 -15.01 -14.10
C VAL A 212 4.67 -13.84 -13.19
N PRO A 213 5.50 -14.07 -12.16
CA PRO A 213 5.99 -12.98 -11.33
C PRO A 213 6.94 -12.07 -12.12
N GLY A 214 7.02 -10.81 -11.72
CA GLY A 214 8.07 -9.91 -12.16
C GLY A 214 9.41 -10.21 -11.47
N THR A 215 10.42 -9.37 -11.73
CA THR A 215 11.74 -9.50 -11.08
C THR A 215 11.80 -8.75 -9.75
N SER A 216 12.74 -9.14 -8.87
CA SER A 216 12.96 -8.44 -7.61
C SER A 216 13.39 -6.98 -7.82
N LEU A 217 12.91 -6.07 -6.96
CA LEU A 217 13.31 -4.67 -6.91
C LEU A 217 13.82 -4.29 -5.52
N GLN A 218 14.82 -3.40 -5.44
CA GLN A 218 15.39 -2.98 -4.16
C GLN A 218 14.90 -1.60 -3.71
N THR A 219 14.72 -0.69 -4.66
CA THR A 219 14.31 0.69 -4.44
C THR A 219 13.22 1.05 -5.43
N LEU A 220 12.32 1.94 -5.02
CA LEU A 220 11.31 2.51 -5.90
C LEU A 220 11.24 4.01 -5.65
N ALA A 221 11.22 4.82 -6.70
CA ALA A 221 11.09 6.26 -6.54
C ALA A 221 9.76 6.59 -5.83
N PRO A 222 9.74 7.50 -4.84
CA PRO A 222 8.49 7.96 -4.26
C PRO A 222 7.68 8.75 -5.30
N PRO A 223 6.35 8.86 -5.14
CA PRO A 223 5.53 9.71 -5.98
C PRO A 223 5.99 11.18 -5.93
N PRO A 224 5.93 11.93 -7.03
CA PRO A 224 6.06 13.39 -7.00
C PRO A 224 4.88 14.00 -6.24
N LEU A 225 5.15 14.99 -5.39
CA LEU A 225 4.12 15.54 -4.49
C LEU A 225 3.98 17.07 -4.55
N GLY A 226 4.96 17.80 -5.07
CA GLY A 226 4.90 19.26 -5.11
C GLY A 226 5.73 19.89 -6.24
N GLY A 227 5.80 21.23 -6.23
CA GLY A 227 6.45 22.01 -7.29
C GLY A 227 7.91 21.65 -7.54
N ASP A 228 8.65 21.22 -6.52
CA ASP A 228 10.05 20.79 -6.66
C ASP A 228 10.21 19.50 -7.49
N ASP A 229 9.15 18.69 -7.54
CA ASP A 229 9.09 17.47 -8.36
C ASP A 229 8.46 17.73 -9.75
N ALA A 230 7.98 18.95 -10.01
CA ALA A 230 7.26 19.28 -11.23
C ALA A 230 8.23 19.52 -12.39
N VAL A 231 7.87 18.99 -13.56
CA VAL A 231 8.61 19.24 -14.81
C VAL A 231 7.79 20.12 -15.75
N PRO A 232 8.42 20.99 -16.56
CA PRO A 232 7.71 21.73 -17.60
C PRO A 232 6.91 20.79 -18.51
N LEU A 233 5.67 21.15 -18.84
CA LEU A 233 4.76 20.28 -19.60
C LEU A 233 5.33 19.92 -20.99
N ASP A 234 6.07 20.82 -21.64
CA ASP A 234 6.75 20.56 -22.91
C ASP A 234 7.89 19.52 -22.81
N ARG A 235 8.39 19.25 -21.59
CA ARG A 235 9.43 18.28 -21.28
C ARG A 235 8.92 16.98 -20.66
N ALA A 236 7.61 16.81 -20.54
CA ALA A 236 7.01 15.60 -19.99
C ALA A 236 7.42 14.34 -20.79
N GLN A 237 7.86 13.29 -20.10
CA GLN A 237 8.34 12.03 -20.65
C GLN A 237 7.57 10.81 -20.12
N GLY A 238 6.93 10.96 -18.97
CA GLY A 238 6.16 9.92 -18.28
C GLY A 238 4.69 9.87 -18.71
N THR A 239 3.81 9.68 -17.73
CA THR A 239 2.35 9.58 -17.92
C THR A 239 1.73 10.84 -18.55
N CYS A 240 2.36 12.01 -18.45
CA CYS A 240 1.87 13.25 -19.04
C CYS A 240 2.39 13.53 -20.45
N ARG A 241 3.29 12.71 -21.01
CA ARG A 241 4.00 13.01 -22.28
C ARG A 241 3.10 13.30 -23.48
N ALA A 242 1.87 12.76 -23.49
CA ALA A 242 0.91 12.91 -24.57
C ALA A 242 0.30 14.32 -24.61
N LEU A 243 0.44 15.07 -23.52
CA LEU A 243 -0.07 16.43 -23.38
C LEU A 243 0.90 17.49 -23.93
N ARG A 244 2.12 17.08 -24.32
CA ARG A 244 3.07 17.96 -24.99
C ARG A 244 2.47 18.54 -26.27
N GLY A 245 2.59 19.84 -26.44
CA GLY A 245 2.06 20.54 -27.61
C GLY A 245 0.54 20.68 -27.66
N THR A 246 -0.19 20.26 -26.61
CA THR A 246 -1.58 20.68 -26.45
C THR A 246 -1.61 22.20 -26.21
N GLY A 247 -2.60 22.91 -26.77
CA GLY A 247 -2.68 24.37 -26.72
C GLY A 247 -2.77 24.99 -25.32
N SER A 248 -2.82 24.13 -24.29
CA SER A 248 -2.83 24.47 -22.88
C SER A 248 -1.42 24.53 -22.25
N GLY A 249 -0.35 24.42 -23.04
CA GLY A 249 1.02 24.15 -22.56
C GLY A 249 1.81 25.30 -21.93
N SER A 250 1.57 26.55 -22.33
CA SER A 250 2.42 27.67 -21.94
C SER A 250 2.35 27.96 -20.44
N GLY A 251 3.49 27.93 -19.75
CA GLY A 251 3.60 28.24 -18.32
C GLY A 251 3.04 27.16 -17.39
N ARG A 252 2.73 25.96 -17.90
CA ARG A 252 2.29 24.82 -17.10
C ARG A 252 3.42 23.85 -16.81
N ALA A 253 3.34 23.21 -15.66
CA ALA A 253 4.19 22.09 -15.27
C ALA A 253 3.32 20.86 -15.01
N VAL A 254 3.97 19.71 -14.81
CA VAL A 254 3.30 18.45 -14.54
C VAL A 254 4.00 17.66 -13.43
N LEU A 255 3.20 16.90 -12.68
CA LEU A 255 3.67 15.82 -11.81
C LEU A 255 3.31 14.50 -12.48
N GLU A 256 4.33 13.74 -12.86
CA GLU A 256 4.17 12.49 -13.59
C GLU A 256 5.10 11.40 -13.04
N THR A 257 4.76 10.16 -13.35
CA THR A 257 5.59 8.98 -13.05
C THR A 257 5.97 8.29 -14.36
N ALA A 258 6.82 7.27 -14.27
CA ALA A 258 7.14 6.44 -15.43
C ALA A 258 5.85 5.83 -16.03
N ALA A 259 5.74 5.84 -17.35
CA ALA A 259 4.60 5.30 -18.08
C ALA A 259 4.80 3.80 -18.39
N ASP A 260 4.82 2.98 -17.34
CA ASP A 260 5.01 1.52 -17.37
C ASP A 260 3.66 0.76 -17.23
N ASP A 261 3.68 -0.57 -17.13
CA ASP A 261 2.51 -1.46 -17.09
C ASP A 261 1.71 -1.45 -15.76
N GLY A 262 1.60 -0.29 -15.12
CA GLY A 262 0.84 -0.09 -13.88
C GLY A 262 -0.68 -0.15 -14.09
N PRO A 263 -1.47 -0.69 -13.14
CA PRO A 263 -2.93 -0.76 -13.25
C PRO A 263 -3.64 0.58 -12.92
N ILE A 264 -2.87 1.58 -12.49
CA ILE A 264 -3.29 2.97 -12.32
C ILE A 264 -2.16 3.86 -12.83
N GLU A 265 -2.52 4.92 -13.55
CA GLU A 265 -1.60 5.97 -13.96
C GLU A 265 -2.22 7.33 -13.68
N ASP A 266 -1.40 8.26 -13.21
CA ASP A 266 -1.84 9.62 -12.98
C ASP A 266 -0.91 10.63 -13.65
N CYS A 267 -1.51 11.68 -14.17
CA CYS A 267 -0.86 12.86 -14.68
C CYS A 267 -1.52 14.09 -14.03
N PHE A 268 -0.77 14.83 -13.22
CA PHE A 268 -1.27 16.11 -12.69
C PHE A 268 -0.70 17.25 -13.50
N ILE A 269 -1.56 18.16 -13.91
CA ILE A 269 -1.18 19.44 -14.51
C ILE A 269 -1.17 20.47 -13.39
N THR A 270 -0.08 21.22 -13.27
CA THR A 270 0.08 22.30 -12.31
C THR A 270 0.29 23.63 -13.02
N ASP A 271 0.06 24.73 -12.29
CA ASP A 271 0.59 26.02 -12.69
C ASP A 271 2.12 26.08 -12.47
N GLY A 272 2.75 27.19 -12.87
CA GLY A 272 4.18 27.43 -12.66
C GLY A 272 4.60 27.59 -11.19
N HIS A 273 3.66 27.57 -10.24
CA HIS A 273 3.89 27.60 -8.80
C HIS A 273 3.62 26.24 -8.13
N GLY A 274 3.32 25.19 -8.91
CA GLY A 274 3.03 23.85 -8.41
C GLY A 274 1.62 23.66 -7.87
N LYS A 275 0.70 24.62 -8.03
CA LYS A 275 -0.72 24.43 -7.70
C LYS A 275 -1.33 23.47 -8.73
N ARG A 276 -1.90 22.36 -8.25
CA ARG A 276 -2.63 21.41 -9.11
C ARG A 276 -3.86 22.08 -9.73
N LEU A 277 -4.00 21.94 -11.04
CA LEU A 277 -5.11 22.45 -11.84
C LEU A 277 -6.03 21.30 -12.27
N TYR A 278 -5.42 20.25 -12.86
CA TYR A 278 -6.14 19.09 -13.37
C TYR A 278 -5.43 17.80 -12.97
N HIS A 279 -6.23 16.76 -12.79
CA HIS A 279 -5.78 15.40 -12.62
C HIS A 279 -6.34 14.55 -13.77
N LEU A 280 -5.46 13.90 -14.52
CA LEU A 280 -5.81 12.88 -15.49
C LEU A 280 -5.44 11.51 -14.92
N GLY A 281 -6.42 10.62 -14.80
CA GLY A 281 -6.23 9.28 -14.28
C GLY A 281 -6.58 8.22 -15.32
N ALA A 282 -5.77 7.17 -15.44
CA ALA A 282 -6.11 5.94 -16.14
C ALA A 282 -6.19 4.80 -15.12
N TYR A 283 -7.30 4.07 -15.15
CA TYR A 283 -7.58 2.98 -14.23
C TYR A 283 -7.93 1.74 -15.03
N TYR A 284 -7.38 0.59 -14.65
CA TYR A 284 -7.57 -0.67 -15.35
C TYR A 284 -8.14 -1.75 -14.43
N GLY A 285 -8.89 -2.69 -15.00
CA GLY A 285 -9.38 -3.89 -14.31
C GLY A 285 -10.24 -3.58 -13.08
N PRO A 286 -9.89 -4.10 -11.89
CA PRO A 286 -10.69 -3.89 -10.69
C PRO A 286 -10.85 -2.41 -10.31
N TYR A 287 -9.82 -1.58 -10.58
CA TYR A 287 -9.85 -0.15 -10.25
C TYR A 287 -10.82 0.63 -11.16
N ALA A 288 -10.88 0.26 -12.45
CA ALA A 288 -11.84 0.85 -13.39
C ALA A 288 -13.28 0.48 -13.05
N ARG A 289 -13.49 -0.73 -12.53
CA ARG A 289 -14.81 -1.21 -12.07
C ARG A 289 -15.27 -0.43 -10.84
N ASP A 290 -14.40 -0.25 -9.85
CA ASP A 290 -14.73 0.47 -8.63
C ASP A 290 -15.12 1.93 -8.89
N LEU A 291 -14.43 2.62 -9.81
CA LEU A 291 -14.84 3.97 -10.25
C LEU A 291 -16.23 4.01 -10.91
N GLY A 292 -16.69 2.88 -11.46
CA GLY A 292 -18.05 2.77 -11.98
C GLY A 292 -19.09 2.50 -10.90
N ALA A 293 -18.67 2.13 -9.68
CA ALA A 293 -19.52 1.63 -8.61
C ALA A 293 -19.74 2.65 -7.47
N ASP A 294 -19.40 3.93 -7.68
CA ASP A 294 -19.29 4.92 -6.61
C ASP A 294 -20.56 5.16 -5.76
N PRO A 295 -20.38 5.58 -4.49
CA PRO A 295 -21.43 5.74 -3.49
C PRO A 295 -22.46 6.84 -3.85
N PRO A 296 -23.68 6.80 -3.28
CA PRO A 296 -24.73 7.76 -3.58
C PRO A 296 -24.29 9.20 -3.28
N GLY A 297 -24.12 10.02 -4.32
CA GLY A 297 -23.83 11.45 -4.20
C GLY A 297 -22.75 11.97 -5.16
N GLU A 298 -21.86 11.09 -5.66
CA GLU A 298 -20.85 11.45 -6.66
C GLU A 298 -21.36 11.20 -8.09
N GLN A 299 -20.78 11.93 -9.05
CA GLN A 299 -21.19 11.94 -10.45
C GLN A 299 -21.23 10.51 -11.00
N LYS A 300 -22.41 10.07 -11.47
CA LYS A 300 -22.59 8.73 -12.03
C LYS A 300 -21.74 8.58 -13.29
N LEU A 301 -20.56 8.00 -13.13
CA LEU A 301 -19.68 7.50 -14.18
C LEU A 301 -20.29 6.26 -14.88
N THR A 302 -21.60 6.26 -15.14
CA THR A 302 -22.34 5.12 -15.67
C THR A 302 -22.32 5.04 -17.19
N SER A 303 -22.08 6.15 -17.88
CA SER A 303 -21.91 6.14 -19.35
C SER A 303 -20.48 5.74 -19.76
N PRO A 304 -20.29 5.18 -20.97
CA PRO A 304 -18.96 4.87 -21.51
C PRO A 304 -18.06 6.11 -21.67
N SER A 305 -18.65 7.28 -21.91
CA SER A 305 -17.94 8.55 -21.95
C SER A 305 -18.87 9.72 -21.63
N GLY A 306 -18.29 10.87 -21.29
CA GLY A 306 -19.07 12.07 -20.99
C GLY A 306 -18.25 13.25 -20.50
N THR A 307 -18.94 14.35 -20.26
CA THR A 307 -18.39 15.59 -19.72
C THR A 307 -19.45 16.21 -18.82
N ASP A 308 -19.06 16.63 -17.63
CA ASP A 308 -19.93 17.43 -16.76
C ASP A 308 -20.05 18.84 -17.32
N GLY A 309 -21.29 19.32 -17.44
CA GLY A 309 -21.56 20.63 -18.02
C GLY A 309 -21.10 21.81 -17.16
N LYS A 310 -20.89 21.61 -15.85
CA LYS A 310 -20.50 22.65 -14.89
C LYS A 310 -19.00 22.65 -14.64
N THR A 311 -18.44 21.52 -14.23
CA THR A 311 -17.02 21.40 -13.87
C THR A 311 -16.14 21.19 -15.09
N GLY A 312 -16.69 20.65 -16.18
CA GLY A 312 -15.91 20.23 -17.34
C GLY A 312 -15.18 18.90 -17.14
N ASP A 313 -15.29 18.30 -15.95
CA ASP A 313 -14.74 16.98 -15.67
C ASP A 313 -15.25 16.00 -16.72
N SER A 314 -14.35 15.15 -17.22
CA SER A 314 -14.67 14.30 -18.38
C SER A 314 -14.15 12.91 -18.17
N TRP A 315 -14.79 11.95 -18.84
CA TRP A 315 -14.43 10.55 -18.74
C TRP A 315 -14.55 9.83 -20.07
N ALA A 316 -13.74 8.79 -20.22
CA ALA A 316 -13.71 7.87 -21.34
C ALA A 316 -13.55 6.44 -20.83
N THR A 317 -13.85 5.46 -21.68
CA THR A 317 -13.62 4.04 -21.39
C THR A 317 -13.01 3.35 -22.60
N ALA A 318 -12.33 2.24 -22.36
CA ALA A 318 -11.82 1.35 -23.41
C ALA A 318 -11.94 -0.11 -22.94
N GLY A 319 -11.98 -1.05 -23.88
CA GLY A 319 -11.75 -2.46 -23.60
C GLY A 319 -10.26 -2.77 -23.63
N CYS A 320 -9.75 -3.57 -22.71
CA CYS A 320 -8.35 -3.97 -22.65
C CYS A 320 -8.24 -5.49 -22.68
N ARG A 321 -7.11 -5.96 -23.21
CA ARG A 321 -6.82 -7.40 -23.24
C ARG A 321 -6.59 -7.97 -21.85
N ALA A 322 -6.85 -9.27 -21.71
CA ALA A 322 -6.49 -10.08 -20.56
C ALA A 322 -7.02 -9.50 -19.22
N PHE A 323 -6.15 -9.42 -18.22
CA PHE A 323 -6.51 -9.12 -16.83
C PHE A 323 -6.86 -7.64 -16.57
N PHE A 324 -6.56 -6.74 -17.51
CA PHE A 324 -6.97 -5.35 -17.40
C PHE A 324 -8.43 -5.11 -17.76
N GLY A 325 -9.12 -6.05 -18.43
CA GLY A 325 -10.57 -6.00 -18.64
C GLY A 325 -11.06 -4.66 -19.20
N LYS A 326 -11.75 -3.85 -18.40
CA LYS A 326 -12.19 -2.51 -18.77
C LYS A 326 -11.19 -1.46 -18.28
N ALA A 327 -10.88 -0.47 -19.12
CA ALA A 327 -10.21 0.75 -18.70
C ALA A 327 -11.19 1.91 -18.52
N ARG A 328 -10.86 2.80 -17.59
CA ARG A 328 -11.52 4.09 -17.42
C ARG A 328 -10.48 5.20 -17.35
N PHE A 329 -10.74 6.26 -18.10
CA PHE A 329 -9.92 7.46 -18.11
C PHE A 329 -10.76 8.61 -17.57
N THR A 330 -10.18 9.43 -16.71
CA THR A 330 -10.83 10.60 -16.13
C THR A 330 -9.95 11.81 -16.30
N LEU A 331 -10.57 12.97 -16.46
CA LEU A 331 -9.97 14.26 -16.19
C LEU A 331 -10.86 14.97 -15.19
N THR A 332 -10.28 15.41 -14.08
CA THR A 332 -10.98 16.14 -13.04
C THR A 332 -10.23 17.42 -12.66
N SER A 333 -10.95 18.50 -12.42
CA SER A 333 -10.39 19.70 -11.80
C SER A 333 -9.95 19.41 -10.35
N ALA A 334 -8.83 19.98 -9.92
CA ALA A 334 -8.23 19.68 -8.61
C ALA A 334 -9.08 20.10 -7.39
N ARG A 335 -10.14 20.88 -7.59
CA ARG A 335 -11.01 21.40 -6.51
C ARG A 335 -12.51 21.37 -6.87
N GLY A 336 -12.90 20.64 -7.92
CA GLY A 336 -14.27 20.75 -8.45
C GLY A 336 -14.60 22.17 -8.90
N GLU A 337 -13.57 22.94 -9.31
CA GLU A 337 -13.75 24.30 -9.81
C GLU A 337 -14.56 24.23 -11.11
N ASN A 338 -15.55 25.12 -11.25
CA ASN A 338 -16.32 25.20 -12.49
C ASN A 338 -15.39 25.58 -13.64
N ALA A 339 -15.55 24.94 -14.80
CA ALA A 339 -14.88 25.40 -16.00
C ALA A 339 -15.37 26.82 -16.31
N SER A 340 -14.43 27.74 -16.38
CA SER A 340 -14.68 29.18 -16.50
C SER A 340 -15.42 29.54 -17.78
N ASP A 341 -15.19 28.81 -18.87
CA ASP A 341 -15.84 29.01 -20.17
C ASP A 341 -15.85 27.74 -21.05
N GLN A 342 -16.30 27.89 -22.30
CA GLN A 342 -16.35 26.80 -23.29
C GLN A 342 -14.97 26.39 -23.82
N ASP A 343 -14.01 27.31 -23.84
CA ASP A 343 -12.67 27.05 -24.35
C ASP A 343 -11.87 26.23 -23.35
N GLU A 344 -12.02 26.48 -22.05
CA GLU A 344 -11.49 25.63 -21.00
C GLU A 344 -12.07 24.22 -21.08
N ARG A 345 -13.40 24.08 -21.25
CA ARG A 345 -14.03 22.77 -21.44
C ARG A 345 -13.51 22.06 -22.70
N ARG A 346 -13.22 22.79 -23.77
CA ARG A 346 -12.62 22.24 -24.99
C ARG A 346 -11.20 21.73 -24.71
N ALA A 347 -10.37 22.55 -24.07
CA ALA A 347 -9.01 22.18 -23.68
C ALA A 347 -8.98 20.95 -22.77
N GLN A 348 -9.88 20.87 -21.79
CA GLN A 348 -10.01 19.69 -20.92
C GLN A 348 -10.33 18.42 -21.72
N ARG A 349 -11.30 18.46 -22.65
CA ARG A 349 -11.60 17.32 -23.52
C ARG A 349 -10.42 16.92 -24.42
N GLU A 350 -9.68 17.89 -24.94
CA GLU A 350 -8.49 17.64 -25.75
C GLU A 350 -7.37 16.96 -24.93
N MET A 351 -7.14 17.42 -23.69
CA MET A 351 -6.19 16.81 -22.76
C MET A 351 -6.58 15.36 -22.44
N LEU A 352 -7.84 15.11 -22.06
CA LEU A 352 -8.33 13.74 -21.81
C LEU A 352 -8.18 12.86 -23.07
N THR A 353 -8.49 13.40 -24.24
CA THR A 353 -8.39 12.66 -25.51
C THR A 353 -6.95 12.26 -25.81
N ALA A 354 -5.99 13.19 -25.66
CA ALA A 354 -4.58 12.92 -25.89
C ALA A 354 -4.05 11.87 -24.90
N PHE A 355 -4.35 12.05 -23.60
CA PHE A 355 -3.96 11.13 -22.54
C PHE A 355 -4.53 9.71 -22.75
N ALA A 356 -5.84 9.59 -22.97
CA ALA A 356 -6.49 8.30 -23.14
C ALA A 356 -5.99 7.56 -24.39
N ARG A 357 -5.72 8.26 -25.50
CA ARG A 357 -5.16 7.64 -26.71
C ARG A 357 -3.75 7.08 -26.51
N ASP A 358 -2.89 7.79 -25.80
CA ASP A 358 -1.55 7.29 -25.47
C ASP A 358 -1.61 6.08 -24.54
N ALA A 359 -2.43 6.17 -23.49
CA ALA A 359 -2.61 5.11 -22.51
C ALA A 359 -3.17 3.82 -23.14
N VAL A 360 -4.23 3.94 -23.95
CA VAL A 360 -4.82 2.82 -24.72
C VAL A 360 -3.78 2.18 -25.63
N LYS A 361 -2.95 2.98 -26.33
CA LYS A 361 -1.91 2.45 -27.21
C LYS A 361 -0.85 1.66 -26.45
N ARG A 362 -0.38 2.16 -25.30
CA ARG A 362 0.63 1.47 -24.47
C ARG A 362 0.13 0.14 -23.95
N HIS A 363 -1.08 0.12 -23.40
CA HIS A 363 -1.67 -1.08 -22.80
C HIS A 363 -2.31 -2.03 -23.81
N GLY A 364 -2.34 -1.64 -25.09
CA GLY A 364 -2.96 -2.43 -26.15
C GLY A 364 -4.46 -2.61 -25.95
N CYS A 365 -5.13 -1.57 -25.48
CA CYS A 365 -6.58 -1.51 -25.35
C CYS A 365 -7.24 -1.14 -26.70
N THR A 366 -8.53 -1.40 -26.83
CA THR A 366 -9.37 -1.15 -28.01
C THR A 366 -10.67 -0.44 -27.60
N ASP A 367 -11.51 -0.10 -28.58
CA ASP A 367 -12.88 0.38 -28.35
C ASP A 367 -12.96 1.64 -27.47
N LEU A 368 -11.99 2.55 -27.65
CA LEU A 368 -11.90 3.80 -26.91
C LEU A 368 -13.11 4.69 -27.20
N ALA A 369 -13.98 4.84 -26.20
CA ALA A 369 -15.13 5.73 -26.20
C ALA A 369 -14.73 7.08 -25.57
N LEU A 370 -14.59 8.11 -26.40
CA LEU A 370 -14.24 9.48 -25.97
C LEU A 370 -15.49 10.35 -25.75
N PRO A 371 -15.40 11.43 -24.94
CA PRO A 371 -16.43 12.45 -24.89
C PRO A 371 -16.66 13.05 -26.27
N ARG A 372 -17.92 13.24 -26.66
CA ARG A 372 -18.25 13.88 -27.94
C ARG A 372 -17.93 15.38 -27.87
N VAL A 373 -17.38 15.91 -28.94
CA VAL A 373 -17.42 17.35 -29.20
C VAL A 373 -18.80 17.64 -29.76
N ASN A 374 -19.70 18.22 -28.96
CA ASN A 374 -20.89 18.81 -29.56
C ASN A 374 -20.40 19.96 -30.47
N PRO A 375 -20.77 19.99 -31.76
CA PRO A 375 -20.50 21.15 -32.57
C PRO A 375 -21.12 22.36 -31.86
N ALA A 376 -20.35 23.46 -31.78
CA ALA A 376 -20.88 24.71 -31.27
C ALA A 376 -22.16 25.07 -32.07
N PRO A 377 -23.20 25.61 -31.42
CA PRO A 377 -24.42 26.04 -32.10
C PRO A 377 -24.13 27.08 -33.18
#